data_AF-F0ZIR1-F1
#
_entry.id   AF-F0ZIR1-F1
#
_cell.length_a   1.000
_cell.length_b   1.000
_cell.length_c   1.000
_cell.angle_alpha   90.00
_cell.angle_beta   90.00
_cell.angle_gamma   90.00
#
_symmetry.space_group_name_H-M   'P 1'
#
loop_
_entity.id
_entity.type
_entity.pdbx_description
1 polymer ?
#
loop_
_entity_poly.entity_id
_entity_poly.type
_entity_poly.pdbx_seq_one_letter_code
_entity_poly.pdbx_strand_id
1 'polypeptide(L)'
;MNKKACILTYITLISIGLASFAYGYAYDGKFDRRWVTVYGFPLEIGPSVVNEFSKYGKILKVEYPRQSAANWILLKFESKEIASYLIKNGGTIFENYRIGAIPFKY
;
A
#
# COMPACT_ATOMS: atom_id res chain seq x y z
N MET A 1 -36.28 -10.78 -31.61
CA MET A 1 -35.26 -10.21 -30.70
C MET A 1 -35.28 -8.70 -30.78
N ASN A 2 -35.56 -8.02 -29.66
CA ASN A 2 -35.81 -6.58 -29.63
C ASN A 2 -34.48 -5.80 -29.56
N LYS A 3 -34.01 -5.29 -30.70
CA LYS A 3 -32.71 -4.59 -30.85
C LYS A 3 -32.54 -3.41 -29.86
N LYS A 4 -33.64 -2.79 -29.44
CA LYS A 4 -33.63 -1.67 -28.47
C LYS A 4 -33.21 -2.10 -27.06
N ALA A 5 -33.61 -3.30 -26.62
CA ALA A 5 -33.24 -3.83 -25.31
C ALA A 5 -31.74 -4.13 -25.24
N CYS A 6 -31.17 -4.72 -26.29
CA CYS A 6 -29.74 -5.04 -26.38
C CYS A 6 -28.84 -3.79 -26.31
N ILE A 7 -29.24 -2.70 -27.00
CA ILE A 7 -28.49 -1.44 -27.01
C ILE A 7 -28.51 -0.77 -25.63
N LEU A 8 -29.66 -0.77 -24.93
CA LEU A 8 -29.74 -0.22 -23.58
C LEU A 8 -28.84 -0.97 -22.58
N THR A 9 -28.79 -2.29 -22.67
CA THR A 9 -27.91 -3.11 -21.81
C THR A 9 -26.43 -2.83 -22.09
N TYR A 10 -26.06 -2.62 -23.35
CA TYR A 10 -24.68 -2.32 -23.73
C TYR A 10 -24.22 -0.93 -23.23
N ILE A 11 -25.08 0.08 -23.34
CA ILE A 11 -24.80 1.44 -22.84
C ILE A 11 -24.66 1.47 -21.31
N THR A 12 -25.49 0.71 -20.60
CA THR A 12 -25.40 0.60 -19.12
C THR A 12 -24.11 -0.09 -18.69
N LEU A 13 -23.71 -1.17 -19.34
CA LEU A 13 -22.44 -1.86 -19.06
C LEU A 13 -21.21 -0.97 -19.29
N ILE A 14 -21.20 -0.18 -20.37
CA ILE A 14 -20.11 0.78 -20.65
C ILE A 14 -20.06 1.86 -19.57
N SER A 15 -21.22 2.40 -19.18
CA SER A 15 -21.32 3.44 -18.14
C SER A 15 -20.80 2.94 -16.79
N ILE A 16 -21.14 1.71 -16.41
CA ILE A 16 -20.66 1.07 -15.17
C ILE A 16 -19.14 0.84 -15.22
N GLY A 17 -18.61 0.39 -16.37
CA GLY A 17 -17.17 0.20 -16.56
C GLY A 17 -16.38 1.50 -16.44
N LEU A 18 -16.85 2.56 -17.10
CA LEU A 18 -16.24 3.90 -17.03
C LEU A 18 -16.29 4.48 -15.61
N ALA A 19 -17.43 4.36 -14.92
CA ALA A 19 -17.56 4.81 -13.54
C ALA A 19 -16.60 4.05 -12.61
N SER A 20 -16.47 2.73 -12.75
CA SER A 20 -15.56 1.91 -11.95
C SER A 20 -14.10 2.27 -12.19
N PHE A 21 -13.72 2.54 -13.44
CA PHE A 21 -12.37 2.97 -13.81
C PHE A 21 -12.04 4.37 -13.26
N ALA A 22 -12.95 5.33 -13.43
CA ALA A 22 -12.81 6.68 -12.89
C ALA A 22 -12.73 6.68 -11.35
N TYR A 23 -13.54 5.84 -10.69
CA TYR A 23 -13.50 5.67 -9.23
C TYR A 23 -12.18 5.06 -8.78
N GLY A 24 -11.65 4.07 -9.52
CA GLY A 24 -10.34 3.46 -9.27
C GLY A 24 -9.18 4.46 -9.38
N TYR A 25 -9.23 5.37 -10.35
CA TYR A 25 -8.24 6.45 -10.52
C TYR A 25 -8.37 7.53 -9.45
N ALA A 26 -9.58 7.96 -9.12
CA ALA A 26 -9.80 8.96 -8.06
C ALA A 26 -9.42 8.43 -6.67
N TYR A 27 -9.65 7.14 -6.40
CA TYR A 27 -9.25 6.49 -5.16
C TYR A 27 -7.72 6.35 -5.05
N ASP A 28 -7.02 6.08 -6.16
CA ASP A 28 -5.55 6.11 -6.21
C ASP A 28 -4.99 7.51 -5.94
N GLY A 29 -5.73 8.55 -6.32
CA GLY A 29 -5.36 9.95 -6.06
C GLY A 29 -5.50 10.37 -4.60
N LYS A 30 -6.32 9.69 -3.79
CA LYS A 30 -6.59 10.08 -2.39
C LYS A 30 -5.62 9.46 -1.38
N PHE A 31 -5.03 8.31 -1.69
CA PHE A 31 -4.07 7.62 -0.81
C PHE A 31 -2.88 7.10 -1.62
N ASP A 32 -1.70 7.64 -1.35
CA ASP A 32 -0.47 7.20 -2.00
C ASP A 32 -0.10 5.79 -1.53
N ARG A 33 -0.45 4.79 -2.35
CA ARG A 33 -0.29 3.34 -2.07
C ARG A 33 1.16 2.88 -1.92
N ARG A 34 2.12 3.78 -2.06
CA ARG A 34 3.54 3.52 -1.82
C ARG A 34 3.92 3.63 -0.35
N TRP A 35 3.03 4.17 0.49
CA TRP A 35 3.24 4.23 1.93
C TRP A 35 2.86 2.93 2.62
N VAL A 36 3.79 2.46 3.46
CA VAL A 36 3.68 1.23 4.24
C VAL A 36 3.98 1.57 5.70
N THR A 37 3.14 1.11 6.61
CA THR A 37 3.45 1.09 8.04
C THR A 37 4.11 -0.23 8.38
N VAL A 38 5.34 -0.16 8.86
CA VAL A 38 6.14 -1.31 9.28
C VAL A 38 6.17 -1.34 10.81
N TYR A 39 5.91 -2.48 11.44
CA TYR A 39 5.75 -2.57 12.90
C TYR A 39 6.19 -3.90 13.47
N GLY A 40 6.26 -3.98 14.81
CA GLY A 40 6.50 -5.24 15.53
C GLY A 40 7.97 -5.55 15.79
N PHE A 41 8.80 -4.51 15.91
CA PHE A 41 10.22 -4.60 16.23
C PHE A 41 10.56 -3.75 17.48
N PRO A 42 11.59 -4.12 18.26
CA PRO A 42 12.07 -3.28 19.35
C PRO A 42 12.69 -1.98 18.82
N LEU A 43 12.62 -0.90 19.61
CA LEU A 43 13.05 0.42 19.14
C LEU A 43 14.51 0.47 18.72
N GLU A 44 15.37 -0.31 19.38
CA GLU A 44 16.82 -0.27 19.11
C GLU A 44 17.16 -0.69 17.67
N ILE A 45 16.34 -1.54 17.05
CA ILE A 45 16.61 -2.07 15.71
C ILE A 45 15.92 -1.28 14.59
N GLY A 46 15.21 -0.19 14.89
CA GLY A 46 14.48 0.62 13.91
C GLY A 46 15.31 0.98 12.66
N PRO A 47 16.55 1.50 12.80
CA PRO A 47 17.43 1.78 11.66
C PRO A 47 17.78 0.52 10.85
N SER A 48 18.02 -0.61 11.52
CA SER A 48 18.30 -1.90 10.86
C SER A 48 17.07 -2.40 10.08
N VAL A 49 15.86 -2.17 10.60
CA VAL A 49 14.61 -2.48 9.90
C VAL A 49 14.47 -1.65 8.63
N VAL A 50 14.79 -0.36 8.66
CA VAL A 50 14.79 0.48 7.45
C VAL A 50 15.77 -0.09 6.40
N ASN A 51 16.97 -0.46 6.83
CA ASN A 51 17.98 -1.04 5.95
C ASN A 51 17.51 -2.37 5.35
N GLU A 52 16.86 -3.22 6.14
CA GLU A 52 16.28 -4.48 5.64
C GLU A 52 15.22 -4.20 4.58
N PHE A 53 14.29 -3.26 4.85
CA PHE A 53 13.24 -2.93 3.91
C PHE A 53 13.76 -2.26 2.63
N SER A 54 14.90 -1.59 2.69
CA SER A 54 15.55 -0.99 1.51
C SER A 54 16.03 -2.03 0.47
N LYS A 55 16.20 -3.30 0.89
CA LYS A 55 16.57 -4.40 -0.01
C LYS A 55 15.45 -4.80 -0.98
N TYR A 56 14.19 -4.57 -0.62
CA TYR A 56 13.05 -4.85 -1.49
C TYR A 56 12.84 -3.78 -2.57
N GLY A 57 13.26 -2.54 -2.29
CA GLY A 57 13.12 -1.44 -3.22
C GLY A 57 13.54 -0.11 -2.60
N LYS A 58 13.71 0.89 -3.48
CA LYS A 58 14.14 2.22 -3.07
C LYS A 58 13.11 2.89 -2.16
N ILE A 59 13.55 3.31 -0.99
CA ILE A 59 12.77 4.09 -0.03
C ILE A 59 12.99 5.57 -0.33
N LEU A 60 11.90 6.30 -0.60
CA LEU A 60 11.90 7.74 -0.84
C LEU A 60 11.82 8.57 0.43
N LYS A 61 11.15 8.04 1.47
CA LYS A 61 10.96 8.74 2.74
C LYS A 61 10.76 7.76 3.88
N VAL A 62 11.31 8.12 5.04
CA VAL A 62 11.09 7.43 6.32
C VAL A 62 10.49 8.44 7.28
N GLU A 63 9.36 8.12 7.90
CA GLU A 63 8.78 8.94 8.97
C GLU A 63 8.70 8.12 10.25
N TYR A 64 9.33 8.65 11.30
CA TYR A 64 9.27 8.08 12.64
C TYR A 64 8.10 8.69 13.41
N PRO A 65 7.36 7.89 14.20
CA PRO A 65 6.34 8.40 15.10
C PRO A 65 6.92 9.38 16.11
N ARG A 66 6.11 10.37 16.51
CA ARG A 66 6.47 11.33 17.57
C ARG A 66 6.50 10.69 18.96
N GLN A 67 5.91 9.51 19.12
CA GLN A 67 5.84 8.80 20.40
C GLN A 67 7.18 8.09 20.67
N SER A 68 7.78 8.38 21.83
CA SER A 68 9.11 7.89 22.22
C SER A 68 9.24 6.37 22.38
N ALA A 69 8.12 5.62 22.39
CA ALA A 69 8.09 4.17 22.60
C ALA A 69 7.31 3.44 21.48
N ALA A 70 7.18 4.06 20.31
CA ALA A 70 6.46 3.45 19.20
C ALA A 70 7.34 2.44 18.46
N ASN A 71 6.78 1.25 18.28
CA ASN A 71 7.39 0.08 17.64
C ASN A 71 7.02 -0.02 16.15
N TRP A 72 6.87 1.14 15.48
CA TRP A 72 6.46 1.23 14.09
C TRP A 72 7.10 2.43 13.39
N ILE A 73 7.21 2.35 12.07
CA ILE A 73 7.73 3.40 11.18
C ILE A 73 6.91 3.45 9.90
N LEU A 74 6.87 4.60 9.25
CA LEU A 74 6.29 4.76 7.92
C LEU A 74 7.39 4.80 6.87
N LEU A 75 7.26 3.95 5.87
CA LEU A 75 8.15 3.89 4.71
C LEU A 75 7.39 4.26 3.46
N LYS A 76 7.92 5.19 2.67
CA LYS A 76 7.43 5.49 1.33
C LYS A 76 8.35 4.85 0.31
N PHE A 77 7.86 3.88 -0.44
CA PHE A 77 8.62 3.27 -1.55
C PHE A 77 8.53 4.11 -2.83
N GLU A 78 9.48 3.92 -3.74
CA GLU A 78 9.38 4.46 -5.09
C GLU A 78 8.35 3.70 -5.94
N SER A 79 8.37 2.36 -5.86
CA SER A 79 7.46 1.46 -6.58
C SER A 79 6.26 1.06 -5.72
N LYS A 80 5.07 1.14 -6.32
CA LYS A 80 3.79 0.70 -5.73
C LYS A 80 3.70 -0.82 -5.65
N GLU A 81 4.35 -1.51 -6.57
CA GLU A 81 4.40 -2.97 -6.67
C GLU A 81 5.14 -3.55 -5.46
N ILE A 82 6.28 -2.95 -5.08
CA ILE A 82 7.04 -3.35 -3.88
C ILE A 82 6.23 -3.13 -2.61
N ALA A 83 5.61 -1.95 -2.45
CA ALA A 83 4.74 -1.69 -1.30
C ALA A 83 3.59 -2.70 -1.22
N SER A 84 2.94 -2.98 -2.35
CA SER A 84 1.85 -3.95 -2.44
C SER A 84 2.30 -5.38 -2.15
N TYR A 85 3.49 -5.77 -2.60
CA TYR A 85 4.09 -7.08 -2.32
C TYR A 85 4.33 -7.28 -0.82
N LEU A 86 4.96 -6.30 -0.16
CA LEU A 86 5.22 -6.34 1.28
C LEU A 86 3.92 -6.42 2.10
N ILE A 87 2.91 -5.63 1.73
CA ILE A 87 1.59 -5.65 2.38
C ILE A 87 0.92 -7.01 2.20
N LYS A 88 0.91 -7.56 0.98
CA LYS A 88 0.26 -8.86 0.68
C LYS A 88 0.90 -10.01 1.46
N ASN A 89 2.21 -9.96 1.65
CA ASN A 89 2.95 -10.96 2.42
C ASN A 89 2.90 -10.73 3.94
N GLY A 90 2.29 -9.62 4.38
CA GLY A 90 2.20 -9.25 5.79
C GLY A 90 3.55 -8.85 6.40
N GLY A 91 4.49 -8.35 5.58
CA GLY A 91 5.83 -7.94 5.99
C GLY A 91 6.90 -9.00 5.75
N THR A 92 7.86 -9.10 6.68
CA THR A 92 9.02 -9.99 6.56
C THR A 92 9.47 -10.53 7.92
N ILE A 93 10.39 -11.49 7.91
CA ILE A 93 11.12 -11.92 9.10
C ILE A 93 12.51 -11.30 9.02
N PHE A 94 12.90 -10.61 10.08
CA PHE A 94 14.24 -10.05 10.22
C PHE A 94 14.78 -10.42 11.60
N GLU A 95 15.96 -11.03 11.63
CA GLU A 95 16.52 -11.66 12.82
C GLU A 95 15.51 -12.61 13.49
N ASN A 96 15.15 -12.38 14.75
CA ASN A 96 14.18 -13.17 15.51
C ASN A 96 12.79 -12.50 15.58
N TYR A 97 12.54 -11.46 14.77
CA TYR A 97 11.30 -10.69 14.80
C TYR A 97 10.47 -10.90 13.53
N ARG A 98 9.18 -11.14 13.72
CA ARG A 98 8.19 -11.07 12.64
C ARG A 98 7.74 -9.62 12.48
N ILE A 99 8.28 -8.95 11.47
CA ILE A 99 7.99 -7.54 11.19
C ILE A 99 6.79 -7.45 10.27
N GLY A 100 5.73 -6.81 10.74
CA GLY A 100 4.49 -6.60 10.00
C GLY A 100 4.60 -5.45 9.01
N ALA A 101 3.89 -5.54 7.89
CA ALA A 101 3.70 -4.46 6.94
C ALA A 101 2.22 -4.31 6.57
N ILE A 102 1.66 -3.12 6.78
CA ILE A 102 0.26 -2.79 6.45
C ILE A 102 0.20 -1.50 5.63
N PRO A 103 -0.86 -1.31 4.82
CA PRO A 103 -1.05 -0.05 4.12
C PRO A 103 -1.15 1.09 5.13
N PHE A 104 -0.49 2.21 4.84
CA PHE A 104 -0.69 3.42 5.62
C PHE A 104 -2.14 3.87 5.52
N LYS A 105 -2.79 4.01 6.68
CA LYS A 105 -4.13 4.60 6.83
C LYS A 105 -3.97 5.87 7.64
N TYR A 106 -4.46 6.97 7.09
CA TYR A 106 -4.58 8.24 7.81
C TYR A 106 -5.73 8.17 8.82
#